data_AF-A0A7J8SIC4-F1
#
_entry.id   AF-A0A7J8SIC4-F1
#
_cell.length_a   1.000
_cell.length_b   1.000
_cell.length_c   1.000
_cell.angle_alpha   90.00
_cell.angle_beta   90.00
_cell.angle_gamma   90.00
#
_symmetry.space_group_name_H-M   'P 1'
#
loop_
_entity.id
_entity.type
_entity.pdbx_description
1 polymer ?
#
loop_
_entity_poly.entity_id
_entity_poly.type
_entity_poly.pdbx_seq_one_letter_code
_entity_poly.pdbx_strand_id
1 'polypeptide(L)'
;MDDVAEHKFKHRREDDCSAIECYMEEYGVSAQEAYDVFNKHVESAWKDVNQEFLKPTEMPTEVLNRSLNLARVMDVLYREGDGYTYVGKAAKGGITSLLIEPIAL
;
A
#
# COMPACT_ATOMS: atom_id res chain seq x y z
N MET A 1 4.45 0.96 -1.74
CA MET A 1 3.07 1.06 -2.26
C MET A 1 2.74 2.51 -2.51
N ASP A 2 2.76 3.34 -1.47
CA ASP A 2 2.53 4.79 -1.53
C ASP A 2 3.34 5.51 -2.63
N ASP A 3 4.68 5.47 -2.56
CA ASP A 3 5.55 6.09 -3.56
C ASP A 3 5.28 5.69 -5.02
N VAL A 4 4.93 4.41 -5.25
CA VAL A 4 4.56 3.90 -6.58
C VAL A 4 3.23 4.51 -7.02
N ALA A 5 2.24 4.54 -6.12
CA ALA A 5 0.92 5.09 -6.40
C ALA A 5 0.99 6.61 -6.64
N GLU A 6 1.67 7.36 -5.78
CA GLU A 6 1.80 8.81 -5.94
C GLU A 6 2.54 9.20 -7.22
N HIS A 7 3.67 8.53 -7.53
CA HIS A 7 4.42 8.79 -8.75
C HIS A 7 3.59 8.47 -10.00
N LYS A 8 2.94 7.30 -10.03
CA LYS A 8 2.21 6.81 -11.20
C LYS A 8 0.96 7.65 -11.50
N PHE A 9 0.27 8.11 -10.47
CA PHE A 9 -0.95 8.91 -10.61
C PHE A 9 -0.70 10.42 -10.52
N LYS A 10 0.56 10.85 -10.41
CA LYS A 10 0.97 12.27 -10.35
C LYS A 10 0.27 13.04 -9.22
N HIS A 11 0.11 12.39 -8.08
CA HIS A 11 -0.49 13.00 -6.89
C HIS A 11 0.52 13.77 -6.04
N ARG A 12 1.81 13.69 -6.40
CA ARG A 12 2.90 14.38 -5.71
C ARG A 12 2.98 15.86 -6.04
N ARG A 13 3.54 16.64 -5.11
CA ARG A 13 3.88 18.04 -5.31
C ARG A 13 5.19 18.16 -6.09
N GLU A 14 5.38 19.28 -6.77
CA GLU A 14 6.56 19.52 -7.62
C GLU A 14 7.91 19.46 -6.87
N ASP A 15 7.90 19.62 -5.54
CA ASP A 15 9.11 19.68 -4.69
C ASP A 15 9.43 18.39 -3.90
N ASP A 16 8.65 17.31 -4.05
CA ASP A 16 8.83 16.07 -3.27
C ASP A 16 9.66 15.01 -4.05
N CYS A 17 10.83 14.55 -3.57
CA CYS A 17 11.50 13.34 -4.16
C CYS A 17 10.82 12.08 -3.65
N SER A 18 10.45 11.19 -4.59
CA SER A 18 10.14 9.79 -4.26
C SER A 18 11.35 8.89 -4.21
N ALA A 19 11.19 7.76 -3.52
CA ALA A 19 12.03 6.60 -3.74
C ALA A 19 12.08 6.14 -5.22
N ILE A 20 10.99 6.28 -5.99
CA ILE A 20 10.95 6.04 -7.45
C ILE A 20 11.87 7.00 -8.22
N GLU A 21 11.72 8.32 -8.06
CA GLU A 21 12.59 9.29 -8.76
C GLU A 21 14.04 9.13 -8.36
N CYS A 22 14.29 9.02 -7.06
CA CYS A 22 15.61 8.81 -6.51
C CYS A 22 16.23 7.48 -7.05
N TYR A 23 15.45 6.40 -7.24
CA TYR A 23 15.92 5.14 -7.87
C TYR A 23 16.16 5.29 -9.39
N MET A 24 15.30 6.01 -10.10
CA MET A 24 15.49 6.29 -11.52
C MET A 24 16.76 7.09 -11.79
N GLU A 25 17.05 8.09 -10.94
CA GLU A 25 18.26 8.90 -11.04
C GLU A 25 19.53 8.10 -10.70
N GLU A 26 19.48 7.30 -9.62
CA GLU A 26 20.63 6.50 -9.18
C GLU A 26 21.02 5.41 -10.19
N TYR A 27 20.03 4.72 -10.77
CA TYR A 27 20.27 3.57 -11.65
C TYR A 27 20.09 3.86 -13.14
N GLY A 28 19.65 5.06 -13.52
CA GLY A 28 19.43 5.46 -14.91
C GLY A 28 18.33 4.66 -15.62
N VAL A 29 17.33 4.19 -14.87
CA VAL A 29 16.26 3.30 -15.35
C VAL A 29 14.97 4.05 -15.63
N SER A 30 14.06 3.42 -16.38
CA SER A 30 12.71 3.94 -16.60
C SER A 30 11.84 3.84 -15.34
N ALA A 31 10.78 4.66 -15.28
CA ALA A 31 9.80 4.58 -14.21
C ALA A 31 9.13 3.19 -14.11
N GLN A 32 8.91 2.51 -15.24
CA GLN A 32 8.31 1.19 -15.24
C GLN A 32 9.23 0.14 -14.62
N GLU A 33 10.54 0.18 -14.92
CA GLU A 33 11.52 -0.70 -14.29
C GLU A 33 11.60 -0.46 -12.77
N ALA A 34 11.58 0.81 -12.36
CA ALA A 34 11.50 1.17 -10.93
C ALA A 34 10.23 0.60 -10.28
N TYR A 35 9.05 0.75 -10.91
CA TYR A 35 7.81 0.17 -10.38
C TYR A 35 7.91 -1.34 -10.23
N ASP A 36 8.48 -2.05 -11.21
CA ASP A 36 8.60 -3.50 -11.17
C ASP A 36 9.50 -3.96 -10.00
N VAL A 37 10.59 -3.22 -9.73
CA VAL A 37 11.48 -3.47 -8.58
C VAL A 37 10.73 -3.24 -7.26
N PHE A 38 10.08 -2.08 -7.10
CA PHE A 38 9.37 -1.76 -5.87
C PHE A 38 8.17 -2.67 -5.62
N ASN A 39 7.45 -3.09 -6.67
CA ASN A 39 6.37 -4.07 -6.54
C ASN A 39 6.89 -5.45 -6.12
N LYS A 40 8.07 -5.88 -6.59
CA LYS A 40 8.72 -7.10 -6.09
C LYS A 40 9.09 -6.99 -4.61
N HIS A 41 9.56 -5.82 -4.15
CA HIS A 41 9.81 -5.59 -2.73
C HIS A 41 8.53 -5.67 -1.90
N VAL A 42 7.42 -5.10 -2.39
CA VAL A 42 6.10 -5.22 -1.74
C VAL A 42 5.64 -6.68 -1.69
N GLU A 43 5.78 -7.43 -2.78
CA GLU A 43 5.44 -8.86 -2.81
C GLU A 43 6.28 -9.68 -1.83
N SER A 44 7.59 -9.40 -1.74
CA SER A 44 8.47 -10.04 -0.77
C SER A 44 8.04 -9.72 0.67
N ALA A 45 7.76 -8.46 0.98
CA ALA A 45 7.33 -8.05 2.31
C ALA A 45 6.01 -8.73 2.72
N TRP A 46 5.08 -8.96 1.77
CA TRP A 46 3.87 -9.75 2.03
C TRP A 46 4.18 -11.22 2.38
N LYS A 47 5.18 -11.83 1.73
CA LYS A 47 5.63 -13.19 2.06
C LYS A 47 6.24 -13.26 3.45
N ASP A 48 7.04 -12.25 3.82
CA ASP A 48 7.63 -12.14 5.15
C ASP A 48 6.53 -12.03 6.22
N VAL A 49 5.56 -11.14 6.03
CA VAL A 49 4.39 -11.02 6.93
C VAL A 49 3.66 -12.35 7.07
N ASN A 50 3.45 -13.10 5.99
CA ASN A 50 2.80 -14.40 6.06
C ASN A 50 3.63 -15.44 6.84
N GLN A 51 4.97 -15.40 6.71
CA GLN A 51 5.88 -16.28 7.42
C GLN A 51 5.80 -16.06 8.94
N GLU A 52 5.68 -14.82 9.40
CA GLU A 52 5.58 -14.47 10.82
C GLU A 52 4.32 -15.03 11.52
N PHE A 53 3.31 -15.45 10.75
CA PHE A 53 2.10 -16.09 11.27
C PHE A 53 2.19 -17.62 11.36
N LEU A 54 3.30 -18.22 10.91
CA LEU A 54 3.54 -19.65 11.09
C LEU A 54 3.79 -19.98 12.57
N LYS A 55 3.29 -21.14 13.03
CA LYS A 55 3.44 -21.55 14.42
C LYS A 55 4.80 -22.24 14.67
N PRO A 56 5.43 -22.02 15.83
CA PRO A 56 5.02 -21.09 16.89
C PRO A 56 5.28 -19.63 16.49
N THR A 57 4.38 -18.73 16.87
CA THR A 57 4.54 -17.29 16.61
C THR A 57 5.40 -16.63 17.69
N GLU A 58 6.23 -15.65 17.33
CA GLU A 58 7.07 -14.92 18.30
C GLU A 58 6.24 -14.03 19.25
N MET A 59 5.09 -13.56 18.78
CA MET A 59 4.18 -12.67 19.51
C MET A 59 2.75 -13.21 19.49
N PRO A 60 1.86 -12.74 20.39
CA PRO A 60 0.44 -13.04 20.31
C PRO A 60 -0.15 -12.64 18.96
N THR A 61 -1.02 -13.48 18.41
CA THR A 61 -1.63 -13.26 17.08
C THR A 61 -2.37 -11.93 17.01
N GLU A 62 -2.93 -11.45 18.13
CA GLU A 62 -3.60 -10.16 18.25
C GLU A 62 -2.66 -8.98 18.00
N VAL A 63 -1.39 -9.11 18.37
CA VAL A 63 -0.36 -8.09 18.09
C VAL A 63 0.01 -8.12 16.61
N LEU A 64 0.27 -9.31 16.06
CA LEU A 64 0.60 -9.49 14.64
C LEU A 64 -0.53 -8.98 13.73
N ASN A 65 -1.79 -9.22 14.14
CA ASN A 65 -2.97 -8.74 13.42
C ASN A 65 -3.03 -7.22 13.27
N ARG A 66 -2.46 -6.45 14.21
CA ARG A 66 -2.42 -4.97 14.08
C ARG A 66 -1.55 -4.55 12.91
N SER A 67 -0.33 -5.11 12.81
CA SER A 67 0.60 -4.84 11.70
C SER A 67 0.03 -5.33 10.36
N LEU A 68 -0.53 -6.54 10.34
CA LEU A 68 -1.17 -7.11 9.15
C LEU A 68 -2.34 -6.24 8.66
N ASN A 69 -3.22 -5.81 9.57
CA ASN A 69 -4.37 -4.99 9.19
C ASN A 69 -3.95 -3.59 8.75
N LEU A 70 -2.87 -3.01 9.30
CA LEU A 70 -2.30 -1.78 8.79
C LEU A 70 -1.81 -1.95 7.34
N ALA A 71 -1.05 -3.01 7.05
CA ALA A 71 -0.58 -3.29 5.70
C ALA A 71 -1.74 -3.47 4.71
N ARG A 72 -2.82 -4.16 5.12
CA ARG A 72 -4.05 -4.32 4.31
C ARG A 72 -4.74 -3.00 4.02
N VAL A 73 -4.85 -2.11 5.01
CA VAL A 73 -5.45 -0.78 4.80
C VAL A 73 -4.63 0.03 3.79
N MET A 74 -3.30 0.01 3.90
CA MET A 74 -2.43 0.68 2.93
C MET A 74 -2.60 0.11 1.52
N ASP A 75 -2.67 -1.22 1.37
CA ASP A 75 -2.92 -1.84 0.06
C ASP A 75 -4.26 -1.42 -0.56
N VAL A 76 -5.32 -1.34 0.25
CA VAL A 76 -6.64 -0.87 -0.20
C VAL A 76 -6.63 0.60 -0.60
N LEU A 77 -6.04 1.47 0.21
CA LEU A 77 -6.07 2.93 -0.01
C LEU A 77 -5.20 3.35 -1.20
N TYR A 78 -4.06 2.68 -1.42
CA TYR A 78 -3.07 3.08 -2.43
C TYR A 78 -3.15 2.29 -3.75
N ARG A 79 -4.17 1.44 -3.90
CA ARG A 79 -4.34 0.59 -5.09
C ARG A 79 -4.50 1.39 -6.39
N GLU A 80 -5.17 2.54 -6.33
CA GLU A 80 -5.56 3.36 -7.48
C GLU A 80 -5.04 4.80 -7.39
N GLY A 81 -3.91 5.00 -6.70
CA GLY A 81 -3.38 6.33 -6.36
C GLY A 81 -3.56 6.64 -4.88
N ASP A 82 -3.30 7.87 -4.46
CA ASP A 82 -3.46 8.27 -3.06
C ASP A 82 -4.95 8.42 -2.70
N GLY A 83 -5.57 7.30 -2.33
CA GLY A 83 -6.96 7.25 -1.90
C GLY A 83 -7.19 7.77 -0.48
N TYR A 84 -6.13 8.14 0.26
CA TYR A 84 -6.24 8.73 1.58
C TYR A 84 -6.48 10.24 1.47
N THR A 85 -5.63 10.95 0.72
CA THR A 85 -5.80 12.40 0.49
C THR A 85 -6.88 12.67 -0.55
N TYR A 86 -6.83 11.94 -1.67
CA TYR A 86 -7.79 12.08 -2.78
C TYR A 86 -8.80 10.95 -2.72
N VAL A 87 -9.75 11.07 -1.79
CA VAL A 87 -10.75 10.02 -1.50
C VAL A 87 -11.50 9.60 -2.77
N GLY A 88 -11.10 8.46 -3.32
CA GLY A 88 -11.66 7.88 -4.53
C GLY A 88 -12.95 7.10 -4.28
N LYS A 89 -13.51 6.54 -5.36
CA LYS A 89 -14.73 5.72 -5.28
C LYS A 89 -14.55 4.49 -4.39
N ALA A 90 -13.37 3.86 -4.41
CA ALA A 90 -13.08 2.68 -3.59
C ALA A 90 -13.14 2.98 -2.09
N ALA A 91 -12.41 4.01 -1.62
CA ALA A 91 -12.42 4.41 -0.22
C ALA A 91 -13.81 4.88 0.24
N LYS A 92 -14.47 5.73 -0.55
CA LYS A 92 -15.83 6.20 -0.25
C LYS A 92 -16.85 5.05 -0.20
N GLY A 93 -16.77 4.12 -1.15
CA GLY A 93 -17.61 2.92 -1.19
C GLY A 93 -17.40 2.04 0.03
N GLY A 94 -16.14 1.77 0.39
CA GLY A 94 -15.78 1.00 1.58
C GLY A 94 -16.33 1.63 2.87
N ILE A 95 -16.15 2.94 3.07
CA ILE A 95 -16.70 3.66 4.23
C ILE A 95 -18.22 3.54 4.26
N THR A 96 -18.88 3.73 3.11
CA THR A 96 -20.34 3.68 3.02
C THR A 96 -20.85 2.30 3.40
N SER A 97 -20.32 1.24 2.81
CA SER A 97 -20.79 -0.13 3.07
C SER A 97 -20.42 -0.67 4.46
N LEU A 98 -19.34 -0.19 5.08
CA LEU A 98 -18.88 -0.69 6.38
C LEU A 98 -19.41 0.10 7.56
N LEU A 99 -19.65 1.41 7.40
CA LEU A 99 -19.90 2.34 8.51
C LEU A 99 -21.20 3.14 8.38
N ILE A 100 -21.88 3.13 7.23
CA ILE A 100 -23.09 3.92 6.98
C ILE A 100 -24.28 3.01 6.69
N GLU A 101 -24.16 2.13 5.69
CA GLU A 101 -25.25 1.27 5.24
C GLU A 101 -25.31 -0.01 6.08
N PRO A 102 -26.44 -0.29 6.75
CA PRO A 102 -26.61 -1.54 7.47
C PRO A 102 -26.80 -2.71 6.49
N ILE A 103 -26.36 -3.90 6.89
CA ILE A 103 -26.67 -5.13 6.18
C ILE A 103 -28.16 -5.41 6.36
N ALA A 104 -28.90 -5.54 5.25
CA ALA A 104 -30.30 -5.94 5.29
C ALA A 104 -30.43 -7.35 5.89
N LEU A 105 -31.36 -7.50 6.83
CA LEU A 105 -31.66 -8.75 7.52
C LEU A 105 -32.69 -9.59 6.76
#